data_AF-A0A0D7N869-F1
#
_entry.id   AF-A0A0D7N869-F1
#
_cell.length_a   1.000
_cell.length_b   1.000
_cell.length_c   1.000
_cell.angle_alpha   90.00
_cell.angle_beta   90.00
_cell.angle_gamma   90.00
#
_symmetry.space_group_name_H-M   'P 1'
#
loop_
_entity.id
_entity.type
_entity.pdbx_description
1 polymer ?
#
loop_
_entity_poly.entity_id
_entity_poly.type
_entity_poly.pdbx_seq_one_letter_code
_entity_poly.pdbx_strand_id
1 'polypeptide(L)'
;MSDTISIAGRSIDRAHRPFVIAEMSGNHNQSLERALAIVEAAAKSGAHALKLQTYTADTMTLDLATDEFFIDDPKSLWKGRSLHKLYQEAYTPWEWHAPIFERARSLGIIPFSTPFDATAVDFLESLDVPCYKIASFENTDLPLIRRVAETGKPMIISTGMATVADLDETVRVARAAGCKQLALLKCTSTYPAAPSDTNLLTIPHLRSLFDCEVGLSDHTFGIGASVASVALGATVIEKHFTLARADGGVDSTFSMEPSEMEALVVETERAWMALGEVRYGLTEKERDSLIFRRSLYVAEDLAPGDVLTEQNLRIIRPGLGLPPKYFETLMGKRVGRAVRRGTPMSWDLLSSADETMPAQQGTAARRARG
;
A
#
# COMPACT_ATOMS: atom_id res chain seq x y z
N MET A 1 -8.75 -9.93 -15.45
CA MET A 1 -8.51 -9.95 -13.99
C MET A 1 -7.14 -10.58 -13.90
N SER A 2 -6.14 -9.87 -13.38
CA SER A 2 -4.81 -10.45 -13.24
C SER A 2 -4.89 -11.70 -12.37
N ASP A 3 -4.31 -12.79 -12.85
CA ASP A 3 -4.25 -14.04 -12.10
C ASP A 3 -3.41 -13.83 -10.83
N THR A 4 -3.91 -14.32 -9.69
CA THR A 4 -3.17 -14.34 -8.42
C THR A 4 -1.82 -15.04 -8.62
N ILE A 5 -0.74 -14.39 -8.20
CA ILE A 5 0.59 -15.02 -8.19
C ILE A 5 0.72 -15.88 -6.94
N SER A 6 1.30 -17.08 -7.08
CA SER A 6 1.67 -17.96 -5.97
C SER A 6 3.18 -18.16 -5.92
N ILE A 7 3.82 -17.71 -4.84
CA ILE A 7 5.25 -17.93 -4.57
C ILE A 7 5.37 -18.76 -3.30
N ALA A 8 5.90 -19.97 -3.40
CA ALA A 8 6.03 -20.92 -2.30
C ALA A 8 4.71 -21.11 -1.49
N GLY A 9 3.58 -21.18 -2.20
CA GLY A 9 2.25 -21.35 -1.60
C GLY A 9 1.61 -20.06 -1.06
N ARG A 10 2.29 -18.92 -1.13
CA ARG A 10 1.73 -17.63 -0.74
C ARG A 10 1.07 -16.93 -1.93
N SER A 11 -0.20 -16.59 -1.78
CA SER A 11 -0.94 -15.74 -2.73
C SER A 11 -0.49 -14.28 -2.67
N ILE A 12 -0.29 -13.68 -3.83
CA ILE A 12 0.09 -12.28 -4.03
C ILE A 12 -0.91 -11.69 -5.03
N ASP A 13 -1.83 -10.90 -4.49
CA ASP A 13 -2.85 -10.13 -5.21
C ASP A 13 -3.39 -9.04 -4.25
N ARG A 14 -4.39 -8.27 -4.71
CA ARG A 14 -4.97 -7.17 -3.92
C ARG A 14 -5.81 -7.64 -2.72
N ALA A 15 -6.23 -8.90 -2.69
CA ALA A 15 -7.02 -9.50 -1.61
C ALA A 15 -6.14 -10.03 -0.46
N HIS A 16 -4.83 -10.02 -0.62
CA HIS A 16 -3.88 -10.46 0.40
C HIS A 16 -2.97 -9.32 0.85
N ARG A 17 -2.42 -9.46 2.07
CA ARG A 17 -1.46 -8.49 2.62
C ARG A 17 -0.23 -8.35 1.69
N PRO A 18 0.33 -7.14 1.53
CA PRO A 18 1.46 -6.90 0.64
C PRO A 18 2.64 -7.85 0.89
N PHE A 19 3.27 -8.30 -0.20
CA PHE A 19 4.45 -9.14 -0.17
C PHE A 19 5.72 -8.30 -0.08
N VAL A 20 6.24 -8.16 1.14
CA VAL A 20 7.46 -7.39 1.45
C VAL A 20 8.72 -8.26 1.30
N ILE A 21 9.65 -7.80 0.47
CA ILE A 21 10.94 -8.43 0.14
C ILE A 21 12.08 -7.59 0.76
N ALA A 22 12.92 -8.24 1.56
CA ALA A 22 14.19 -7.68 2.03
C ALA A 22 15.30 -8.05 1.03
N GLU A 23 15.84 -7.04 0.34
CA GLU A 23 16.93 -7.20 -0.61
C GLU A 23 18.28 -7.09 0.12
N MET A 24 19.06 -8.17 0.13
CA MET A 24 20.37 -8.18 0.78
C MET A 24 21.42 -7.42 -0.04
N SER A 25 21.44 -7.62 -1.37
CA SER A 25 22.49 -7.14 -2.26
C SER A 25 23.90 -7.43 -1.68
N GLY A 26 24.88 -6.54 -1.86
CA GLY A 26 26.22 -6.62 -1.29
C GLY A 26 26.35 -6.25 0.19
N ASN A 27 25.25 -6.06 0.95
CA ASN A 27 25.29 -5.63 2.36
C ASN A 27 25.89 -6.68 3.32
N HIS A 28 26.13 -7.90 2.84
CA HIS A 28 26.86 -8.93 3.56
C HIS A 28 28.36 -8.62 3.72
N ASN A 29 28.89 -7.60 3.04
CA ASN A 29 30.28 -7.11 3.19
C ASN A 29 31.32 -8.25 3.17
N GLN A 30 31.19 -9.16 2.20
CA GLN A 30 32.06 -10.33 2.07
C GLN A 30 32.20 -11.18 3.37
N SER A 31 31.11 -11.32 4.14
CA SER A 31 31.02 -12.24 5.27
C SER A 31 29.74 -13.09 5.25
N LEU A 32 29.88 -14.42 5.19
CA LEU A 32 28.75 -15.35 5.29
C LEU A 32 28.06 -15.25 6.65
N GLU A 33 28.82 -15.08 7.74
CA GLU A 33 28.25 -14.89 9.08
C GLU A 33 27.34 -13.66 9.11
N ARG A 34 27.78 -12.55 8.50
CA ARG A 34 26.97 -11.35 8.36
C ARG A 34 25.74 -11.59 7.49
N ALA A 35 25.87 -12.30 6.36
CA ALA A 35 24.74 -12.65 5.51
C ALA A 35 23.66 -13.44 6.28
N LEU A 36 24.08 -14.41 7.10
CA LEU A 36 23.17 -15.19 7.96
C LEU A 36 22.52 -14.32 9.04
N ALA A 37 23.26 -13.39 9.64
CA ALA A 37 22.69 -12.41 10.57
C ALA A 37 21.67 -11.48 9.89
N ILE A 38 21.89 -11.07 8.64
CA ILE A 38 20.91 -10.31 7.85
C ILE A 38 19.64 -11.14 7.64
N VAL A 39 19.75 -12.44 7.33
CA VAL A 39 18.58 -13.33 7.19
C VAL A 39 17.76 -13.36 8.48
N GLU A 40 18.43 -13.51 9.62
CA GLU A 40 17.77 -13.53 10.93
C GLU A 40 17.07 -12.21 11.25
N ALA A 41 17.73 -11.09 10.95
CA ALA A 41 17.15 -9.77 11.15
C ALA A 41 15.92 -9.54 10.25
N ALA A 42 15.99 -9.93 8.97
CA ALA A 42 14.86 -9.83 8.05
C ALA A 42 13.65 -10.66 8.53
N ALA A 43 13.90 -11.88 9.01
CA ALA A 43 12.87 -12.74 9.60
C ALA A 43 12.24 -12.12 10.85
N LYS A 44 13.07 -11.58 11.74
CA LYS A 44 12.60 -10.93 12.96
C LYS A 44 11.78 -9.67 12.66
N SER A 45 12.12 -8.92 11.62
CA SER A 45 11.35 -7.75 11.16
C SER A 45 10.03 -8.12 10.47
N GLY A 46 9.76 -9.41 10.22
CA GLY A 46 8.53 -9.88 9.58
C GLY A 46 8.53 -9.78 8.05
N ALA A 47 9.70 -9.59 7.42
CA ALA A 47 9.81 -9.66 5.96
C ALA A 47 9.35 -11.04 5.47
N HIS A 48 8.74 -11.09 4.29
CA HIS A 48 8.18 -12.33 3.75
C HIS A 48 9.17 -13.09 2.87
N ALA A 49 10.13 -12.36 2.30
CA ALA A 49 11.13 -12.88 1.40
C ALA A 49 12.49 -12.24 1.66
N LEU A 50 13.53 -13.01 1.34
CA LEU A 50 14.90 -12.56 1.26
C LEU A 50 15.36 -12.71 -0.19
N LYS A 51 15.90 -11.63 -0.76
CA LYS A 51 16.40 -11.63 -2.13
C LYS A 51 17.92 -11.43 -2.16
N LEU A 52 18.59 -12.21 -3.00
CA LEU A 52 20.00 -12.08 -3.35
C LEU A 52 20.18 -11.57 -4.79
N GLN A 53 21.44 -11.37 -5.17
CA GLN A 53 21.89 -11.12 -6.54
C GLN A 53 22.89 -12.20 -6.92
N THR A 54 22.70 -12.84 -8.07
CA THR A 54 23.51 -13.97 -8.53
C THR A 54 24.18 -13.62 -9.84
N TYR A 55 25.48 -13.39 -9.75
CA TYR A 55 26.39 -13.11 -10.86
C TYR A 55 27.83 -13.36 -10.41
N THR A 56 28.77 -13.27 -11.34
CA THR A 56 30.20 -13.08 -11.08
C THR A 56 30.66 -11.81 -11.80
N ALA A 57 31.79 -11.23 -11.40
CA ALA A 57 32.33 -10.07 -12.12
C ALA A 57 32.56 -10.37 -13.61
N ASP A 58 33.02 -11.60 -13.93
CA ASP A 58 33.31 -12.07 -15.28
C ASP A 58 32.08 -12.24 -16.17
N THR A 59 30.92 -12.52 -15.58
CA THR A 59 29.64 -12.63 -16.32
C THR A 59 28.95 -11.28 -16.46
N MET A 60 29.23 -10.35 -15.55
CA MET A 60 28.63 -9.02 -15.52
C MET A 60 29.34 -8.03 -16.44
N THR A 61 30.66 -8.07 -16.51
CA THR A 61 31.46 -7.06 -17.22
C THR A 61 32.82 -7.59 -17.64
N LEU A 62 33.59 -6.77 -18.36
CA LEU A 62 34.97 -7.10 -18.75
C LEU A 62 35.95 -6.65 -17.66
N ASP A 63 37.00 -7.43 -17.43
CA ASP A 63 38.13 -7.06 -16.56
C ASP A 63 39.02 -6.00 -17.23
N LEU A 64 38.47 -4.79 -17.32
CA LEU A 64 39.09 -3.61 -17.88
C LEU A 64 39.00 -2.47 -16.87
N ALA A 65 40.06 -1.65 -16.82
CA ALA A 65 40.13 -0.45 -15.99
C ALA A 65 40.33 0.81 -16.84
N THR A 66 39.86 0.78 -18.09
CA THR A 66 39.93 1.89 -19.04
C THR A 66 38.52 2.24 -19.53
N ASP A 67 38.41 3.45 -20.08
CA ASP A 67 37.24 3.93 -20.81
C ASP A 67 35.94 3.73 -20.02
N GLU A 68 34.89 3.17 -20.64
CA GLU A 68 33.57 2.98 -20.03
C GLU A 68 33.56 1.98 -18.87
N PHE A 69 34.61 1.17 -18.72
CA PHE A 69 34.75 0.20 -17.62
C PHE A 69 35.35 0.81 -16.35
N PHE A 70 35.80 2.07 -16.41
CA PHE A 70 36.33 2.81 -15.26
C PHE A 70 35.37 3.91 -14.80
N ILE A 71 35.06 3.93 -13.51
CA ILE A 71 34.12 4.89 -12.93
C ILE A 71 34.85 6.20 -12.60
N ASP A 72 34.83 7.17 -13.51
CA ASP A 72 35.46 8.49 -13.30
C ASP A 72 34.48 9.61 -12.89
N ASP A 73 33.17 9.34 -12.87
CA ASP A 73 32.16 10.33 -12.48
C ASP A 73 32.42 10.85 -11.04
N PRO A 74 32.72 12.14 -10.85
CA PRO A 74 32.97 12.72 -9.54
C PRO A 74 31.80 12.64 -8.57
N LYS A 75 30.57 12.40 -9.05
CA LYS A 75 29.36 12.25 -8.23
C LYS A 75 29.06 10.81 -7.86
N SER A 76 29.75 9.84 -8.46
CA SER A 76 29.54 8.42 -8.19
C SER A 76 30.11 8.04 -6.83
N LEU A 77 29.35 7.25 -6.06
CA LEU A 77 29.81 6.64 -4.81
C LEU A 77 30.99 5.68 -5.03
N TRP A 78 31.20 5.24 -6.27
CA TRP A 78 32.19 4.23 -6.64
C TRP A 78 33.34 4.79 -7.50
N LYS A 79 33.51 6.12 -7.51
CA LYS A 79 34.57 6.80 -8.26
C LYS A 79 35.95 6.17 -7.99
N GLY A 80 36.74 5.98 -9.04
CA GLY A 80 38.12 5.49 -8.96
C GLY A 80 38.24 3.96 -8.99
N ARG A 81 37.14 3.26 -9.27
CA ARG A 81 37.09 1.80 -9.38
C ARG A 81 36.77 1.38 -10.81
N SER A 82 37.26 0.21 -11.22
CA SER A 82 36.69 -0.48 -12.39
C SER A 82 35.40 -1.19 -12.02
N LEU A 83 34.50 -1.35 -13.00
CA LEU A 83 33.26 -2.11 -12.83
C LEU A 83 33.56 -3.54 -12.36
N HIS A 84 34.53 -4.22 -12.98
CA HIS A 84 34.89 -5.59 -12.61
C HIS A 84 35.29 -5.71 -11.13
N LYS A 85 36.17 -4.83 -10.65
CA LYS A 85 36.57 -4.81 -9.22
C LYS A 85 35.43 -4.44 -8.28
N LEU A 86 34.48 -3.62 -8.73
CA LEU A 86 33.28 -3.31 -7.96
C LEU A 86 32.40 -4.55 -7.81
N TYR A 87 32.08 -5.21 -8.92
CA TYR A 87 31.27 -6.42 -8.93
C TYR A 87 31.94 -7.58 -8.20
N GLN A 88 33.27 -7.71 -8.27
CA GLN A 88 34.03 -8.71 -7.53
C GLN A 88 33.97 -8.52 -6.00
N GLU A 89 33.81 -7.28 -5.52
CA GLU A 89 33.59 -7.00 -4.10
C GLU A 89 32.11 -7.12 -3.71
N ALA A 90 31.20 -6.80 -4.62
CA ALA A 90 29.77 -6.74 -4.32
C ALA A 90 29.07 -8.11 -4.41
N TYR A 91 29.53 -9.02 -5.27
CA TYR A 91 28.84 -10.27 -5.54
C TYR A 91 28.73 -11.16 -4.29
N THR A 92 27.66 -11.93 -4.21
CA THR A 92 27.52 -13.01 -3.24
C THR A 92 28.19 -14.27 -3.80
N PRO A 93 29.20 -14.85 -3.10
CA PRO A 93 29.78 -16.13 -3.49
C PRO A 93 28.70 -17.20 -3.71
N TRP A 94 28.81 -17.96 -4.79
CA TRP A 94 27.75 -18.89 -5.19
C TRP A 94 27.52 -19.95 -4.12
N GLU A 95 28.58 -20.47 -3.53
CA GLU A 95 28.55 -21.44 -2.44
C GLU A 95 27.82 -20.94 -1.18
N TRP A 96 27.59 -19.62 -1.02
CA TRP A 96 26.83 -19.06 0.10
C TRP A 96 25.31 -19.13 -0.10
N HIS A 97 24.83 -19.26 -1.34
CA HIS A 97 23.39 -19.23 -1.60
C HIS A 97 22.67 -20.39 -0.90
N ALA A 98 23.25 -21.60 -0.94
CA ALA A 98 22.67 -22.77 -0.27
C ALA A 98 22.49 -22.58 1.26
N PRO A 99 23.52 -22.24 2.05
CA PRO A 99 23.36 -22.01 3.49
C PRO A 99 22.47 -20.80 3.81
N ILE A 100 22.51 -19.72 3.01
CA ILE A 100 21.61 -18.57 3.19
C ILE A 100 20.15 -18.98 2.96
N PHE A 101 19.86 -19.74 1.90
CA PHE A 101 18.51 -20.19 1.57
C PHE A 101 17.99 -21.20 2.58
N GLU A 102 18.83 -22.11 3.05
CA GLU A 102 18.50 -23.03 4.14
C GLU A 102 18.11 -22.25 5.41
N ARG A 103 18.92 -21.25 5.79
CA ARG A 103 18.61 -20.40 6.94
C ARG A 103 17.30 -19.65 6.76
N ALA A 104 17.07 -19.03 5.60
CA ALA A 104 15.83 -18.30 5.31
C ALA A 104 14.60 -19.21 5.41
N ARG A 105 14.65 -20.39 4.79
CA ARG A 105 13.57 -21.40 4.87
C ARG A 105 13.33 -21.85 6.31
N SER A 106 14.38 -22.08 7.10
CA SER A 106 14.25 -22.49 8.51
C SER A 106 13.54 -21.44 9.38
N LEU A 107 13.56 -20.18 8.95
CA LEU A 107 12.92 -19.04 9.63
C LEU A 107 11.58 -18.66 9.00
N GLY A 108 11.08 -19.43 8.02
CA GLY A 108 9.80 -19.17 7.35
C GLY A 108 9.84 -18.00 6.35
N ILE A 109 11.02 -17.53 5.97
CA ILE A 109 11.20 -16.56 4.88
C ILE A 109 11.40 -17.32 3.56
N ILE A 110 10.83 -16.77 2.48
CA ILE A 110 10.99 -17.29 1.12
C ILE A 110 12.29 -16.76 0.51
N PRO A 111 13.34 -17.58 0.30
CA PRO A 111 14.53 -17.12 -0.41
C PRO A 111 14.35 -17.21 -1.93
N PHE A 112 14.86 -16.22 -2.65
CA PHE A 112 15.08 -16.27 -4.09
C PHE A 112 16.19 -15.30 -4.51
N SER A 113 16.47 -15.19 -5.80
CA SER A 113 17.53 -14.30 -6.28
C SER A 113 17.22 -13.64 -7.63
N THR A 114 18.06 -12.68 -7.97
CA THR A 114 18.10 -11.99 -9.27
C THR A 114 19.27 -12.57 -10.08
N PRO A 115 19.04 -13.40 -11.12
CA PRO A 115 20.08 -13.77 -12.06
C PRO A 115 20.40 -12.61 -13.00
N PHE A 116 21.67 -12.45 -13.35
CA PHE A 116 22.13 -11.43 -14.32
C PHE A 116 22.62 -12.05 -15.63
N ASP A 117 22.70 -13.37 -15.70
CA ASP A 117 23.10 -14.11 -16.89
C ASP A 117 22.52 -15.54 -16.86
N ALA A 118 22.69 -16.29 -17.96
CA ALA A 118 22.14 -17.64 -18.08
C ALA A 118 22.74 -18.66 -17.09
N THR A 119 24.02 -18.53 -16.74
CA THR A 119 24.68 -19.43 -15.78
C THR A 119 24.13 -19.24 -14.37
N ALA A 120 23.76 -18.00 -14.01
CA ALA A 120 23.06 -17.71 -12.76
C ALA A 120 21.67 -18.36 -12.72
N VAL A 121 20.95 -18.42 -13.85
CA VAL A 121 19.67 -19.15 -13.92
C VAL A 121 19.88 -20.64 -13.66
N ASP A 122 20.85 -21.27 -14.35
CA ASP A 122 21.16 -22.70 -14.18
C ASP A 122 21.53 -23.03 -12.73
N PHE A 123 22.33 -22.16 -12.10
CA PHE A 123 22.70 -22.30 -10.70
C PHE A 123 21.49 -22.18 -9.76
N LEU A 124 20.63 -21.19 -9.95
CA LEU A 124 19.44 -20.99 -9.11
C LEU A 124 18.40 -22.11 -9.28
N GLU A 125 18.29 -22.71 -10.47
CA GLU A 125 17.47 -23.91 -10.66
C GLU A 125 17.99 -25.09 -9.83
N SER A 126 19.31 -25.24 -9.68
CA SER A 126 19.90 -26.27 -8.81
C SER A 126 19.57 -26.08 -7.32
N LEU A 127 19.17 -24.87 -6.91
CA LEU A 127 18.77 -24.53 -5.54
C LEU A 127 17.25 -24.53 -5.32
N ASP A 128 16.48 -24.86 -6.35
CA ASP A 128 15.02 -24.85 -6.36
C ASP A 128 14.42 -23.55 -5.80
N VAL A 129 14.81 -22.42 -6.41
CA VAL A 129 14.19 -21.13 -6.08
C VAL A 129 12.71 -21.12 -6.47
N PRO A 130 11.81 -20.52 -5.68
CA PRO A 130 10.37 -20.54 -5.94
C PRO A 130 9.91 -19.49 -6.97
N CYS A 131 10.76 -18.51 -7.29
CA CYS A 131 10.50 -17.45 -8.25
C CYS A 131 11.82 -16.77 -8.66
N TYR A 132 11.73 -15.87 -9.65
CA TYR A 132 12.85 -15.08 -10.13
C TYR A 132 12.56 -13.58 -10.08
N LYS A 133 13.62 -12.80 -9.84
CA LYS A 133 13.64 -11.36 -10.04
C LYS A 133 14.44 -11.01 -11.29
N ILE A 134 13.90 -10.13 -12.15
CA ILE A 134 14.68 -9.41 -13.17
C ILE A 134 14.87 -7.97 -12.67
N ALA A 135 16.13 -7.53 -12.59
CA ALA A 135 16.48 -6.17 -12.17
C ALA A 135 16.19 -5.14 -13.28
N SER A 136 16.23 -3.85 -12.94
CA SER A 136 15.86 -2.79 -13.88
C SER A 136 16.84 -2.64 -15.04
N PHE A 137 18.11 -3.01 -14.87
CA PHE A 137 19.10 -2.91 -15.95
C PHE A 137 18.96 -4.06 -16.95
N GLU A 138 18.42 -5.20 -16.50
CA GLU A 138 18.20 -6.41 -17.29
C GLU A 138 16.76 -6.50 -17.84
N ASN A 139 15.91 -5.49 -17.58
CA ASN A 139 14.50 -5.53 -18.01
C ASN A 139 14.30 -5.36 -19.53
N THR A 140 15.38 -5.18 -20.29
CA THR A 140 15.44 -5.22 -21.76
C THR A 140 16.33 -6.35 -22.27
N ASP A 141 16.92 -7.16 -21.39
CA ASP A 141 17.67 -8.37 -21.75
C ASP A 141 16.68 -9.50 -22.10
N LEU A 142 16.11 -9.41 -23.31
CA LEU A 142 15.12 -10.36 -23.80
C LEU A 142 15.62 -11.83 -23.80
N PRO A 143 16.90 -12.12 -24.15
CA PRO A 143 17.47 -13.46 -23.96
C PRO A 143 17.39 -13.98 -22.51
N LEU A 144 17.81 -13.18 -21.52
CA LEU A 144 17.73 -13.58 -20.12
C LEU A 144 16.27 -13.75 -19.66
N ILE A 145 15.40 -12.81 -20.01
CA ILE A 145 13.96 -12.88 -19.71
C ILE A 145 13.34 -14.17 -20.28
N ARG A 146 13.66 -14.53 -21.52
CA ARG A 146 13.21 -15.79 -22.14
C ARG A 146 13.71 -16.99 -21.34
N ARG A 147 15.00 -17.03 -21.02
CA ARG A 147 15.63 -18.13 -20.27
C ARG A 147 14.95 -18.35 -18.92
N VAL A 148 14.67 -17.27 -18.19
CA VAL A 148 13.96 -17.34 -16.90
C VAL A 148 12.51 -17.79 -17.09
N ALA A 149 11.81 -17.26 -18.09
CA ALA A 149 10.42 -17.62 -18.36
C ALA A 149 10.24 -19.10 -18.75
N GLU A 150 11.21 -19.69 -19.44
CA GLU A 150 11.23 -21.13 -19.80
C GLU A 150 11.23 -22.06 -18.58
N THR A 151 11.65 -21.59 -17.40
CA THR A 151 11.55 -22.36 -16.14
C THR A 151 10.10 -22.56 -15.70
N GLY A 152 9.16 -21.74 -16.20
CA GLY A 152 7.75 -21.75 -15.81
C GLY A 152 7.46 -21.20 -14.41
N LYS A 153 8.47 -20.73 -13.69
CA LYS A 153 8.33 -20.16 -12.34
C LYS A 153 7.82 -18.71 -12.38
N PRO A 154 7.19 -18.21 -11.30
CA PRO A 154 6.79 -16.81 -11.19
C PRO A 154 7.96 -15.85 -11.41
N MET A 155 7.69 -14.75 -12.10
CA MET A 155 8.66 -13.69 -12.38
C MET A 155 8.23 -12.36 -11.80
N ILE A 156 9.17 -11.67 -11.18
CA ILE A 156 9.03 -10.29 -10.72
C ILE A 156 10.01 -9.44 -11.52
N ILE A 157 9.57 -8.41 -12.23
CA ILE A 157 10.44 -7.59 -13.09
C ILE A 157 10.40 -6.13 -12.62
N SER A 158 11.55 -5.53 -12.30
CA SER A 158 11.62 -4.09 -12.04
C SER A 158 11.61 -3.29 -13.34
N THR A 159 10.91 -2.16 -13.33
CA THR A 159 10.63 -1.34 -14.54
C THR A 159 11.39 -0.02 -14.58
N GLY A 160 12.51 0.09 -13.87
CA GLY A 160 13.33 1.30 -13.91
C GLY A 160 13.85 1.57 -15.31
N MET A 161 13.90 2.85 -15.72
CA MET A 161 14.40 3.34 -17.02
C MET A 161 13.60 2.90 -18.27
N ALA A 162 12.83 1.81 -18.19
CA ALA A 162 12.10 1.25 -19.31
C ALA A 162 10.96 2.16 -19.79
N THR A 163 10.85 2.31 -21.10
CA THR A 163 9.70 2.90 -21.76
C THR A 163 8.53 1.90 -21.83
N VAL A 164 7.33 2.38 -22.20
CA VAL A 164 6.20 1.47 -22.42
C VAL A 164 6.47 0.46 -23.55
N ALA A 165 7.26 0.84 -24.57
CA ALA A 165 7.63 -0.05 -25.67
C ALA A 165 8.57 -1.17 -25.19
N ASP A 166 9.58 -0.83 -24.39
CA ASP A 166 10.49 -1.80 -23.77
C ASP A 166 9.70 -2.82 -22.92
N LEU A 167 8.76 -2.33 -22.11
CA LEU A 167 7.93 -3.18 -21.27
C LEU A 167 6.98 -4.06 -22.07
N ASP A 168 6.43 -3.58 -23.19
CA ASP A 168 5.64 -4.41 -24.11
C ASP A 168 6.46 -5.58 -24.67
N GLU A 169 7.68 -5.32 -25.15
CA GLU A 169 8.58 -6.36 -25.63
C GLU A 169 8.89 -7.38 -24.54
N THR A 170 9.25 -6.92 -23.35
CA THR A 170 9.58 -7.76 -22.20
C THR A 170 8.41 -8.63 -21.76
N VAL A 171 7.21 -8.07 -21.63
CA VAL A 171 6.01 -8.82 -21.24
C VAL A 171 5.64 -9.84 -22.32
N ARG A 172 5.72 -9.48 -23.61
CA ARG A 172 5.45 -10.41 -24.71
C ARG A 172 6.44 -11.57 -24.73
N VAL A 173 7.74 -11.30 -24.59
CA VAL A 173 8.78 -12.33 -24.57
C VAL A 173 8.60 -13.26 -23.37
N ALA A 174 8.38 -12.72 -22.17
CA ALA A 174 8.16 -13.52 -20.98
C ALA A 174 6.95 -14.46 -21.14
N ARG A 175 5.81 -13.91 -21.59
CA ARG A 175 4.58 -14.70 -21.81
C ARG A 175 4.74 -15.76 -22.89
N ALA A 176 5.34 -15.40 -24.03
CA ALA A 176 5.56 -16.33 -25.13
C ALA A 176 6.50 -17.49 -24.76
N ALA A 177 7.43 -17.24 -23.83
CA ALA A 177 8.38 -18.23 -23.33
C ALA A 177 7.83 -19.09 -22.18
N GLY A 178 6.62 -18.83 -21.68
CA GLY A 178 5.94 -19.67 -20.70
C GLY A 178 5.66 -19.02 -19.34
N CYS A 179 6.01 -17.74 -19.14
CA CYS A 179 5.69 -17.03 -17.90
C CYS A 179 4.17 -16.77 -17.80
N LYS A 180 3.53 -17.42 -16.84
CA LYS A 180 2.10 -17.24 -16.52
C LYS A 180 1.85 -16.28 -15.35
N GLN A 181 2.82 -16.21 -14.43
CA GLN A 181 2.69 -15.47 -13.17
C GLN A 181 3.73 -14.35 -13.16
N LEU A 182 3.27 -13.13 -13.42
CA LEU A 182 4.13 -11.97 -13.63
C LEU A 182 3.74 -10.80 -12.73
N ALA A 183 4.71 -10.24 -12.02
CA ALA A 183 4.58 -8.97 -11.33
C ALA A 183 5.54 -7.92 -11.91
N LEU A 184 5.05 -6.71 -12.19
CA LEU A 184 5.87 -5.57 -12.60
C LEU A 184 6.04 -4.59 -11.44
N LEU A 185 7.28 -4.32 -11.03
CA LEU A 185 7.54 -3.36 -9.96
C LEU A 185 7.88 -2.01 -10.57
N LYS A 186 7.11 -0.97 -10.24
CA LYS A 186 7.56 0.40 -10.48
C LYS A 186 8.86 0.60 -9.72
N CYS A 187 9.85 1.18 -10.39
CA CYS A 187 11.17 1.43 -9.84
C CYS A 187 11.72 2.75 -10.38
N THR A 188 12.48 3.48 -9.56
CA THR A 188 13.30 4.61 -9.99
C THR A 188 14.75 4.25 -9.69
N SER A 189 15.58 4.12 -10.73
CA SER A 189 16.97 3.63 -10.64
C SER A 189 17.94 4.74 -10.23
N THR A 190 17.62 5.47 -9.16
CA THR A 190 18.51 6.43 -8.51
C THR A 190 18.68 6.01 -7.05
N TYR A 191 19.90 6.13 -6.52
CA TYR A 191 20.30 5.54 -5.26
C TYR A 191 20.96 6.59 -4.36
N PRO A 192 20.24 7.18 -3.40
CA PRO A 192 18.81 7.03 -3.12
C PRO A 192 17.92 7.81 -4.11
N ALA A 193 16.66 7.39 -4.23
CA ALA A 193 15.64 8.11 -5.01
C ALA A 193 14.96 9.19 -4.18
N ALA A 194 14.64 10.33 -4.81
CA ALA A 194 13.76 11.33 -4.19
C ALA A 194 12.29 10.89 -4.31
N PRO A 195 11.45 11.12 -3.28
CA PRO A 195 10.01 10.81 -3.37
C PRO A 195 9.30 11.50 -4.54
N SER A 196 9.76 12.68 -4.97
CA SER A 196 9.25 13.39 -6.14
C SER A 196 9.44 12.62 -7.45
N ASP A 197 10.43 11.72 -7.50
CA ASP A 197 10.86 11.04 -8.72
C ASP A 197 10.32 9.60 -8.78
N THR A 198 9.63 9.14 -7.73
CA THR A 198 9.09 7.77 -7.65
C THR A 198 7.92 7.56 -8.61
N ASN A 199 7.13 8.59 -8.89
CA ASN A 199 6.02 8.55 -9.87
C ASN A 199 5.02 7.40 -9.63
N LEU A 200 4.51 7.26 -8.40
CA LEU A 200 3.70 6.12 -7.96
C LEU A 200 2.38 5.92 -8.73
N LEU A 201 1.83 6.96 -9.37
CA LEU A 201 0.64 6.83 -10.23
C LEU A 201 0.87 5.90 -11.43
N THR A 202 2.12 5.56 -11.72
CA THR A 202 2.49 4.55 -12.73
C THR A 202 2.03 3.14 -12.33
N ILE A 203 1.92 2.82 -11.04
CA ILE A 203 1.57 1.48 -10.53
C ILE A 203 0.20 1.01 -11.05
N PRO A 204 -0.92 1.74 -10.84
CA PRO A 204 -2.21 1.33 -11.37
C PRO A 204 -2.24 1.31 -12.91
N HIS A 205 -1.45 2.18 -13.57
CA HIS A 205 -1.35 2.20 -15.02
C HIS A 205 -0.65 0.95 -15.56
N LEU A 206 0.46 0.50 -14.95
CA LEU A 206 1.15 -0.74 -15.30
C LEU A 206 0.20 -1.94 -15.23
N ARG A 207 -0.60 -2.04 -14.15
CA ARG A 207 -1.59 -3.11 -14.00
C ARG A 207 -2.60 -3.08 -15.13
N SER A 208 -3.11 -1.89 -15.48
CA SER A 208 -4.10 -1.74 -16.55
C SER A 208 -3.53 -2.06 -17.93
N LEU A 209 -2.28 -1.69 -18.20
CA LEU A 209 -1.65 -1.91 -19.50
C LEU A 209 -1.28 -3.38 -19.74
N PHE A 210 -0.72 -4.03 -18.72
CA PHE A 210 -0.12 -5.35 -18.89
C PHE A 210 -0.96 -6.49 -18.32
N ASP A 211 -2.06 -6.22 -17.61
CA ASP A 211 -2.93 -7.22 -16.94
C ASP A 211 -2.10 -8.21 -16.10
N CYS A 212 -1.37 -7.66 -15.14
CA CYS A 212 -0.47 -8.40 -14.26
C CYS A 212 -0.49 -7.78 -12.86
N GLU A 213 0.08 -8.49 -11.88
CA GLU A 213 0.30 -7.87 -10.57
C GLU A 213 1.36 -6.78 -10.65
N VAL A 214 1.29 -5.85 -9.72
CA VAL A 214 2.20 -4.70 -9.70
C VAL A 214 2.65 -4.39 -8.30
N GLY A 215 3.82 -3.77 -8.19
CA GLY A 215 4.36 -3.37 -6.91
C GLY A 215 5.34 -2.22 -7.03
N LEU A 216 6.17 -2.07 -6.00
CA LEU A 216 7.21 -1.05 -5.92
C LEU A 216 8.53 -1.68 -5.50
N SER A 217 9.59 -1.43 -6.27
CA SER A 217 10.99 -1.59 -5.85
C SER A 217 11.49 -0.19 -5.50
N ASP A 218 11.69 0.06 -4.21
CA ASP A 218 11.73 1.39 -3.63
C ASP A 218 13.13 1.77 -3.14
N HIS A 219 13.73 2.79 -3.73
CA HIS A 219 15.05 3.32 -3.32
C HIS A 219 14.97 4.64 -2.56
N THR A 220 13.78 5.09 -2.12
CA THR A 220 13.68 6.30 -1.29
C THR A 220 14.13 6.05 0.15
N PHE A 221 14.43 7.12 0.88
CA PHE A 221 14.51 7.01 2.34
C PHE A 221 13.13 6.84 2.98
N GLY A 222 13.11 6.20 4.14
CA GLY A 222 11.88 5.94 4.90
C GLY A 222 10.91 4.99 4.18
N ILE A 223 9.65 4.99 4.64
CA ILE A 223 8.62 4.06 4.18
C ILE A 223 7.44 4.74 3.47
N GLY A 224 7.43 6.07 3.39
CA GLY A 224 6.26 6.83 2.92
C GLY A 224 5.85 6.48 1.48
N ALA A 225 6.82 6.35 0.57
CA ALA A 225 6.54 5.96 -0.82
C ALA A 225 5.99 4.54 -0.91
N SER A 226 6.60 3.59 -0.21
CA SER A 226 6.12 2.21 -0.09
C SER A 226 4.70 2.12 0.46
N VAL A 227 4.37 2.82 1.56
CA VAL A 227 3.02 2.84 2.13
C VAL A 227 2.01 3.46 1.17
N ALA A 228 2.34 4.59 0.53
CA ALA A 228 1.47 5.23 -0.46
C ALA A 228 1.22 4.33 -1.68
N SER A 229 2.19 3.52 -2.08
CA SER A 229 2.07 2.60 -3.20
C SER A 229 1.02 1.51 -2.97
N VAL A 230 0.83 1.07 -1.73
CA VAL A 230 -0.20 0.10 -1.35
C VAL A 230 -1.59 0.65 -1.62
N ALA A 231 -1.82 1.93 -1.30
CA ALA A 231 -3.10 2.59 -1.60
C ALA A 231 -3.38 2.69 -3.11
N LEU A 232 -2.33 2.69 -3.92
CA LEU A 232 -2.41 2.65 -5.39
C LEU A 232 -2.47 1.21 -5.95
N GLY A 233 -2.53 0.22 -5.07
CA GLY A 233 -2.70 -1.19 -5.38
C GLY A 233 -1.41 -1.97 -5.56
N ALA A 234 -0.26 -1.51 -5.05
CA ALA A 234 0.94 -2.34 -5.00
C ALA A 234 0.68 -3.59 -4.14
N THR A 235 1.02 -4.76 -4.66
CA THR A 235 0.89 -6.07 -3.98
C THR A 235 2.26 -6.65 -3.59
N VAL A 236 3.34 -6.09 -4.14
CA VAL A 236 4.72 -6.42 -3.82
C VAL A 236 5.49 -5.15 -3.46
N ILE A 237 6.29 -5.19 -2.40
CA ILE A 237 7.16 -4.09 -1.98
C ILE A 237 8.57 -4.65 -1.78
N GLU A 238 9.57 -4.03 -2.39
CA GLU A 238 10.97 -4.44 -2.28
C GLU A 238 11.82 -3.26 -1.78
N LYS A 239 12.63 -3.52 -0.76
CA LYS A 239 13.55 -2.56 -0.14
C LYS A 239 14.89 -3.22 0.16
N HIS A 240 15.98 -2.51 -0.12
CA HIS A 240 17.31 -2.92 0.35
C HIS A 240 17.35 -2.98 1.87
N PHE A 241 18.12 -3.92 2.42
CA PHE A 241 18.14 -4.23 3.84
C PHE A 241 19.56 -4.52 4.34
N THR A 242 19.90 -3.96 5.50
CA THR A 242 21.19 -4.13 6.18
C THR A 242 20.99 -4.21 7.70
N LEU A 243 22.00 -4.68 8.43
CA LEU A 243 21.96 -4.69 9.90
C LEU A 243 22.11 -3.28 10.47
N ALA A 244 23.06 -2.52 9.93
CA ALA A 244 23.32 -1.14 10.28
C ALA A 244 24.00 -0.46 9.09
N ARG A 245 23.54 0.74 8.73
CA ARG A 245 24.17 1.52 7.63
C ARG A 245 25.59 1.94 7.98
N ALA A 246 25.85 2.16 9.27
CA ALA A 246 27.14 2.55 9.82
C ALA A 246 28.26 1.53 9.57
N ASP A 247 27.91 0.27 9.29
CA ASP A 247 28.88 -0.80 8.99
C ASP A 247 29.51 -0.67 7.59
N GLY A 248 29.04 0.29 6.77
CA GLY A 248 29.46 0.42 5.37
C GLY A 248 28.97 -0.74 4.50
N GLY A 249 29.51 -0.80 3.28
CA GLY A 249 29.06 -1.72 2.23
C GLY A 249 28.62 -0.96 0.98
N VAL A 250 28.57 -1.66 -0.15
CA VAL A 250 28.32 -1.06 -1.47
C VAL A 250 26.97 -0.34 -1.53
N ASP A 251 25.95 -0.90 -0.86
CA ASP A 251 24.57 -0.41 -0.89
C ASP A 251 24.03 0.04 0.48
N SER A 252 24.89 0.08 1.51
CA SER A 252 24.43 0.27 2.89
C SER A 252 23.75 1.62 3.09
N THR A 253 24.20 2.66 2.39
CA THR A 253 23.78 4.06 2.61
C THR A 253 22.27 4.28 2.46
N PHE A 254 21.62 3.54 1.55
CA PHE A 254 20.18 3.67 1.26
C PHE A 254 19.37 2.44 1.71
N SER A 255 20.01 1.46 2.34
CA SER A 255 19.38 0.24 2.84
C SER A 255 18.63 0.49 4.15
N MET A 256 17.52 -0.22 4.36
CA MET A 256 16.74 -0.19 5.60
C MET A 256 17.43 -0.98 6.71
N GLU A 257 17.30 -0.50 7.94
CA GLU A 257 17.70 -1.20 9.16
C GLU A 257 16.53 -2.01 9.76
N PRO A 258 16.78 -2.94 10.70
CA PRO A 258 15.75 -3.86 11.20
C PRO A 258 14.46 -3.22 11.71
N SER A 259 14.56 -2.12 12.47
CA SER A 259 13.38 -1.41 13.01
C SER A 259 12.58 -0.71 11.91
N GLU A 260 13.25 -0.22 10.87
CA GLU A 260 12.59 0.42 9.73
C GLU A 260 11.90 -0.63 8.85
N MET A 261 12.51 -1.80 8.64
CA MET A 261 11.90 -2.92 7.91
C MET A 261 10.66 -3.45 8.66
N GLU A 262 10.73 -3.54 9.99
CA GLU A 262 9.56 -3.88 10.83
C GLU A 262 8.43 -2.84 10.64
N ALA A 263 8.77 -1.55 10.68
CA ALA A 263 7.82 -0.48 10.41
C ALA A 263 7.23 -0.57 8.99
N LEU A 264 8.02 -0.91 7.98
CA LEU A 264 7.55 -1.12 6.62
C LEU A 264 6.51 -2.23 6.54
N VAL A 265 6.79 -3.39 7.13
CA VAL A 265 5.87 -4.54 7.15
C VAL A 265 4.56 -4.16 7.83
N VAL A 266 4.64 -3.57 9.02
CA VAL A 266 3.45 -3.19 9.81
C VAL A 266 2.62 -2.12 9.09
N GLU A 267 3.24 -1.06 8.59
CA GLU A 267 2.51 0.07 8.01
C GLU A 267 1.97 -0.22 6.61
N THR A 268 2.62 -1.08 5.82
CA THR A 268 2.06 -1.54 4.54
C THR A 268 0.85 -2.46 4.74
N GLU A 269 0.87 -3.34 5.75
CA GLU A 269 -0.30 -4.14 6.13
C GLU A 269 -1.45 -3.24 6.61
N ARG A 270 -1.18 -2.27 7.49
CA ARG A 270 -2.19 -1.31 7.97
C ARG A 270 -2.79 -0.50 6.83
N ALA A 271 -1.97 -0.02 5.90
CA ALA A 271 -2.45 0.71 4.74
C ALA A 271 -3.36 -0.16 3.86
N TRP A 272 -2.98 -1.41 3.62
CA TRP A 272 -3.81 -2.37 2.89
C TRP A 272 -5.15 -2.63 3.59
N MET A 273 -5.15 -2.89 4.90
CA MET A 273 -6.37 -3.07 5.70
C MET A 273 -7.28 -1.84 5.67
N ALA A 274 -6.70 -0.64 5.65
CA ALA A 274 -7.42 0.62 5.67
C ALA A 274 -8.12 0.95 4.34
N LEU A 275 -7.74 0.31 3.22
CA LEU A 275 -8.40 0.54 1.92
C LEU A 275 -9.88 0.18 1.95
N GLY A 276 -10.20 -0.97 2.59
CA GLY A 276 -11.57 -1.44 2.74
C GLY A 276 -12.36 -1.45 1.43
N GLU A 277 -13.62 -1.04 1.51
CA GLU A 277 -14.55 -0.95 0.39
C GLU A 277 -15.25 0.41 0.39
N VAL A 278 -15.76 0.84 -0.76
CA VAL A 278 -16.58 2.05 -0.84
C VAL A 278 -17.84 1.87 0.01
N ARG A 279 -17.96 2.66 1.07
CA ARG A 279 -19.08 2.58 2.02
C ARG A 279 -19.62 3.96 2.34
N TYR A 280 -20.95 4.08 2.25
CA TYR A 280 -21.70 5.23 2.74
C TYR A 280 -22.68 4.77 3.81
N GLY A 281 -22.97 5.64 4.77
CA GLY A 281 -23.90 5.35 5.86
C GLY A 281 -23.21 4.75 7.09
N LEU A 282 -24.02 4.12 7.95
CA LEU A 282 -23.58 3.63 9.25
C LEU A 282 -22.92 2.25 9.14
N THR A 283 -21.78 2.08 9.80
CA THR A 283 -21.32 0.75 10.19
C THR A 283 -22.04 0.29 11.47
N GLU A 284 -22.04 -1.02 11.74
CA GLU A 284 -22.58 -1.55 12.99
C GLU A 284 -21.89 -0.96 14.22
N LYS A 285 -20.56 -0.77 14.14
CA LYS A 285 -19.75 -0.17 15.20
C LYS A 285 -20.08 1.30 15.46
N GLU A 286 -20.66 2.00 14.49
CA GLU A 286 -21.05 3.41 14.62
C GLU A 286 -22.53 3.60 14.99
N ARG A 287 -23.32 2.52 15.09
CA ARG A 287 -24.76 2.61 15.37
C ARG A 287 -25.03 3.34 16.68
N ASP A 288 -24.32 3.00 17.74
CA ASP A 288 -24.50 3.61 19.06
C ASP A 288 -24.09 5.08 19.06
N SER A 289 -23.16 5.46 18.17
CA SER A 289 -22.71 6.85 18.00
C SER A 289 -23.79 7.76 17.40
N LEU A 290 -24.90 7.23 16.89
CA LEU A 290 -26.04 8.03 16.44
C LEU A 290 -26.62 8.91 17.55
N ILE A 291 -26.54 8.45 18.81
CA ILE A 291 -27.01 9.23 19.96
C ILE A 291 -26.27 10.57 20.11
N PHE A 292 -25.07 10.71 19.56
CA PHE A 292 -24.28 11.95 19.61
C PHE A 292 -24.60 12.91 18.45
N ARG A 293 -25.50 12.55 17.51
CA ARG A 293 -25.98 13.48 16.49
C ARG A 293 -26.92 14.52 17.10
N ARG A 294 -27.05 15.67 16.44
CA ARG A 294 -28.11 16.63 16.78
C ARG A 294 -29.43 16.14 16.21
N SER A 295 -30.50 16.34 16.96
CA SER A 295 -31.88 16.13 16.53
C SER A 295 -32.77 17.23 17.11
N LEU A 296 -34.05 17.20 16.78
CA LEU A 296 -35.01 18.19 17.22
C LEU A 296 -35.51 17.86 18.61
N TYR A 297 -35.49 18.85 19.50
CA TYR A 297 -35.90 18.73 20.89
C TYR A 297 -36.73 19.94 21.31
N VAL A 298 -37.70 19.68 22.18
CA VAL A 298 -38.49 20.71 22.84
C VAL A 298 -37.63 21.36 23.94
N ALA A 299 -37.43 22.67 23.85
CA ALA A 299 -36.51 23.45 24.68
C ALA A 299 -37.19 24.20 25.84
N GLU A 300 -38.53 24.25 25.83
CA GLU A 300 -39.38 24.88 26.85
C GLU A 300 -40.60 23.98 27.09
N ASP A 301 -41.26 24.08 28.26
CA ASP A 301 -42.51 23.34 28.47
C ASP A 301 -43.62 23.95 27.58
N LEU A 302 -44.39 23.10 26.90
CA LEU A 302 -45.46 23.47 25.97
C LEU A 302 -46.82 22.90 26.40
N ALA A 303 -47.88 23.69 26.29
CA ALA A 303 -49.27 23.29 26.48
C ALA A 303 -49.90 22.78 25.16
N PRO A 304 -51.00 21.99 25.21
CA PRO A 304 -51.73 21.61 24.01
C PRO A 304 -52.16 22.85 23.22
N GLY A 305 -51.90 22.85 21.91
CA GLY A 305 -52.20 23.95 20.99
C GLY A 305 -51.07 24.99 20.84
N ASP A 306 -50.02 24.94 21.67
CA ASP A 306 -48.88 25.86 21.53
C ASP A 306 -48.15 25.68 20.19
N VAL A 307 -47.69 26.79 19.62
CA VAL A 307 -47.00 26.84 18.33
C VAL A 307 -45.50 26.60 18.51
N LEU A 308 -44.92 25.76 17.66
CA LEU A 308 -43.47 25.54 17.59
C LEU A 308 -42.79 26.75 16.96
N THR A 309 -41.77 27.28 17.66
CA THR A 309 -40.95 28.43 17.27
C THR A 309 -39.47 28.09 17.41
N GLU A 310 -38.60 28.98 16.95
CA GLU A 310 -37.14 28.81 17.07
C GLU A 310 -36.64 28.79 18.52
N GLN A 311 -37.38 29.41 19.44
CA GLN A 311 -37.04 29.44 20.86
C GLN A 311 -37.33 28.09 21.53
N ASN A 312 -38.51 27.52 21.25
CA ASN A 312 -39.03 26.35 21.94
C ASN A 312 -38.77 25.01 21.22
N LEU A 313 -38.42 25.02 19.93
CA LEU A 313 -37.90 23.85 19.22
C LEU A 313 -36.43 24.14 18.88
N ARG A 314 -35.52 23.26 19.30
CA ARG A 314 -34.09 23.45 19.07
C ARG A 314 -33.45 22.23 18.45
N ILE A 315 -32.49 22.47 17.57
CA ILE A 315 -31.60 21.45 17.03
C ILE A 315 -30.48 21.22 18.06
N ILE A 316 -30.57 20.19 18.91
CA ILE A 316 -29.58 19.92 19.97
C ILE A 316 -29.28 18.42 20.06
N ARG A 317 -28.25 18.05 20.83
CA ARG A 317 -27.98 16.65 21.19
C ARG A 317 -28.85 16.25 22.38
N PRO A 318 -29.18 14.95 22.56
CA PRO A 318 -28.74 13.79 21.77
C PRO A 318 -29.55 13.57 20.48
N GLY A 319 -29.25 12.51 19.75
CA GLY A 319 -29.80 12.18 18.42
C GLY A 319 -31.05 11.31 18.46
N LEU A 320 -31.96 11.52 19.41
CA LEU A 320 -33.14 10.68 19.61
C LEU A 320 -34.45 11.28 19.07
N GLY A 321 -34.47 12.59 18.79
CA GLY A 321 -35.61 13.27 18.18
C GLY A 321 -35.58 13.23 16.65
N LEU A 322 -36.52 13.95 16.03
CA LEU A 322 -36.57 14.06 14.58
C LEU A 322 -35.27 14.64 13.99
N PRO A 323 -34.87 14.18 12.79
CA PRO A 323 -33.73 14.76 12.08
C PRO A 323 -33.87 16.28 11.88
N PRO A 324 -32.77 17.06 12.00
CA PRO A 324 -32.81 18.53 11.87
C PRO A 324 -33.38 19.05 10.54
N LYS A 325 -33.35 18.24 9.47
CA LYS A 325 -33.94 18.61 8.17
C LYS A 325 -35.45 18.92 8.25
N TYR A 326 -36.13 18.49 9.30
CA TYR A 326 -37.56 18.78 9.51
C TYR A 326 -37.83 20.05 10.30
N PHE A 327 -36.79 20.80 10.69
CA PHE A 327 -36.94 22.00 11.52
C PHE A 327 -37.90 23.02 10.90
N GLU A 328 -37.62 23.46 9.68
CA GLU A 328 -38.47 24.41 8.93
C GLU A 328 -39.88 23.86 8.69
N THR A 329 -40.00 22.56 8.43
CA THR A 329 -41.31 21.92 8.25
C THR A 329 -42.16 21.97 9.52
N LEU A 330 -41.53 21.99 10.69
CA LEU A 330 -42.21 22.00 11.98
C LEU A 330 -42.51 23.42 12.48
N MET A 331 -41.83 24.45 11.98
CA MET A 331 -42.09 25.84 12.34
C MET A 331 -43.54 26.23 12.07
N GLY A 332 -44.17 26.86 13.06
CA GLY A 332 -45.57 27.27 12.96
C GLY A 332 -46.61 26.15 13.18
N LYS A 333 -46.19 24.88 13.29
CA LYS A 333 -47.09 23.78 13.66
C LYS A 333 -47.41 23.81 15.15
N ARG A 334 -48.50 23.17 15.55
CA ARG A 334 -48.96 23.11 16.95
C ARG A 334 -48.73 21.73 17.57
N VAL A 335 -48.42 21.69 18.86
CA VAL A 335 -48.38 20.44 19.62
C VAL A 335 -49.80 20.01 20.01
N GLY A 336 -50.11 18.72 19.91
CA GLY A 336 -51.44 18.17 20.21
C GLY A 336 -51.68 17.87 21.69
N ARG A 337 -50.62 17.89 22.51
CA ARG A 337 -50.65 17.60 23.94
C ARG A 337 -49.59 18.41 24.69
N ALA A 338 -49.65 18.42 26.02
CA ALA A 338 -48.61 19.02 26.83
C ALA A 338 -47.27 18.27 26.63
N VAL A 339 -46.17 18.99 26.43
CA VAL A 339 -44.82 18.44 26.21
C VAL A 339 -43.83 19.12 27.14
N ARG A 340 -42.99 18.35 27.84
CA ARG A 340 -41.97 18.91 28.73
C ARG A 340 -40.70 19.28 27.98
N ARG A 341 -40.00 20.31 28.47
CA ARG A 341 -38.62 20.64 28.09
C ARG A 341 -37.73 19.40 28.18
N GLY A 342 -36.87 19.21 27.18
CA GLY A 342 -35.97 18.07 27.07
C GLY A 342 -36.61 16.84 26.41
N THR A 343 -37.86 16.92 25.94
CA THR A 343 -38.48 15.83 25.18
C THR A 343 -37.93 15.80 23.74
N PRO A 344 -37.51 14.64 23.21
CA PRO A 344 -37.16 14.50 21.80
C PRO A 344 -38.40 14.77 20.96
N MET A 345 -38.29 15.67 19.99
CA MET A 345 -39.39 15.98 19.10
C MET A 345 -39.71 14.76 18.23
N SER A 346 -40.99 14.42 18.09
CA SER A 346 -41.49 13.33 17.27
C SER A 346 -42.82 13.73 16.61
N TRP A 347 -43.18 13.08 15.51
CA TRP A 347 -44.38 13.46 14.73
C TRP A 347 -45.68 13.29 15.52
N ASP A 348 -45.74 12.36 16.46
CA ASP A 348 -46.89 12.10 17.34
C ASP A 348 -47.13 13.22 18.38
N LEU A 349 -46.21 14.17 18.52
CA LEU A 349 -46.40 15.35 19.37
C LEU A 349 -47.25 16.43 18.70
N LEU A 350 -47.45 16.37 17.39
CA LEU A 350 -48.22 17.37 16.64
C LEU A 350 -49.73 17.15 16.75
N SER A 351 -50.50 18.23 16.71
CA SER A 351 -51.97 18.14 16.59
C SER A 351 -52.37 17.59 15.22
N SER A 352 -53.33 16.67 15.16
CA SER A 352 -54.01 16.33 13.90
C SER A 352 -54.70 17.58 13.35
N ALA A 353 -54.65 17.78 12.03
CA ALA A 353 -55.02 19.03 11.37
C ALA A 353 -56.53 19.38 11.37
N ASP A 354 -57.35 18.85 12.29
CA ASP A 354 -58.82 18.94 12.23
C ASP A 354 -59.52 19.54 13.46
N GLU A 355 -58.80 20.21 14.36
CA GLU A 355 -59.45 20.88 15.50
C GLU A 355 -59.03 22.35 15.65
N THR A 356 -59.53 23.21 14.78
CA THR A 356 -60.06 24.53 15.18
C THR A 356 -61.17 24.90 14.17
N MET A 357 -62.42 25.12 14.58
CA MET A 357 -62.88 26.34 15.26
C MET A 357 -64.24 26.13 15.97
N PRO A 358 -64.45 26.58 17.22
CA PRO A 358 -65.78 26.88 17.73
C PRO A 358 -66.22 28.30 17.30
N ALA A 359 -67.42 28.39 16.72
CA ALA A 359 -68.08 29.64 16.38
C ALA A 359 -68.39 30.47 17.64
N GLN A 360 -67.88 31.70 17.71
CA GLN A 360 -68.40 32.70 18.64
C GLN A 360 -69.68 33.32 18.05
N GLN A 361 -70.86 32.90 18.52
CA GLN A 361 -72.05 33.73 18.45
C GLN A 361 -72.21 34.47 19.77
N GLY A 362 -71.99 35.79 19.72
CA GLY A 362 -72.19 36.70 20.83
C GLY A 362 -73.67 36.98 21.10
N THR A 363 -74.05 36.94 22.37
CA THR A 363 -75.30 37.54 22.87
C THR A 363 -75.04 38.94 23.42
N ALA A 364 -75.54 39.92 22.68
CA ALA A 364 -76.09 41.24 23.02
C ALA A 364 -75.76 41.93 24.36
N ALA A 365 -75.37 43.21 24.26
CA ALA A 365 -76.00 44.32 25.01
C ALA A 365 -75.63 45.73 24.45
N ARG A 366 -76.60 46.36 23.78
CA ARG A 366 -77.12 47.75 23.91
C ARG A 366 -76.19 48.93 24.33
N ARG A 367 -76.20 49.99 23.49
CA ARG A 367 -76.47 51.45 23.79
C ARG A 367 -76.23 52.24 22.48
N ALA A 368 -77.21 52.83 21.81
CA ALA A 368 -78.00 54.04 22.08
C ALA A 368 -77.22 55.37 22.05
N ARG A 369 -77.50 56.18 21.00
CA ARG A 369 -77.79 57.65 20.96
C ARG A 369 -76.99 58.42 19.91
N GLY A 370 -77.70 59.31 19.21
CA GLY A 370 -77.16 60.52 18.58
C GLY A 370 -77.20 60.50 17.08
#